data_AF-A0A0H5PFF1-F1
#
_entry.id   AF-A0A0H5PFF1-F1
#
_cell.length_a   1.000
_cell.length_b   1.000
_cell.length_c   1.000
_cell.angle_alpha   90.00
_cell.angle_beta   90.00
_cell.angle_gamma   90.00
#
_symmetry.space_group_name_H-M   'P 1'
#
loop_
_entity.id
_entity.type
_entity.pdbx_description
1 polymer ?
#
loop_
_entity_poly.entity_id
_entity_poly.type
_entity_poly.pdbx_seq_one_letter_code
_entity_poly.pdbx_strand_id
1 'polypeptide(L)'
;MRRPRASVLDEVWRGLDGVEALSGPHGGPLRRTVKLILDPLVIRPVQHPVCAGAVLTADGATLLATRVHAAADVLRATAAWFTLLKQVRRALRITEGNAQDLYFQRCFELATEYGHPHPTRDRPRAEATLREIHSFAAGRTTQALKDHLSDAGVTARLAELVETAWTRRPPPRPRDPSHSGQLLDLLTAAADRTSPHRGEGARLLAAVIAANAGTHTGIALWYSEFGVTARELGLTAHPLPARPALGASAATAALALPFDRTIYERVFTVLQASTERAELPPIPDLVTDEIARSCAPWALLDESLRAAAAAGTELGLGLEPIDRPGGAAAESAAHRVVNSRWRREAYVLQARRLAVHLVPDAAEDRDPLTVVAAELRAPWRPYLRRLWVRLHGRDVRGLPVHEPEELWDLLDGVARSVILDHRTRVKNALSAAAAAPAVGTTEPRAS
;
A
#
# COMPACT_ATOMS: atom_id res chain seq x y z
N MET A 1 -25.13 23.51 17.85
CA MET A 1 -23.92 23.91 17.10
C MET A 1 -23.31 22.68 16.45
N ARG A 2 -22.91 22.73 15.17
CA ARG A 2 -22.28 21.59 14.48
C ARG A 2 -20.76 21.68 14.61
N ARG A 3 -20.09 20.59 14.98
CA ARG A 3 -18.64 20.56 15.22
C ARG A 3 -17.94 19.45 14.44
N PRO A 4 -16.74 19.66 13.90
CA PRO A 4 -15.96 18.58 13.29
C PRO A 4 -15.65 17.49 14.31
N ARG A 5 -15.93 16.22 13.98
CA ARG A 5 -15.71 15.07 14.86
C ARG A 5 -14.27 14.98 15.37
N ALA A 6 -13.31 15.23 14.49
CA ALA A 6 -11.89 15.21 14.84
C ALA A 6 -11.53 16.27 15.89
N SER A 7 -12.15 17.45 15.84
CA SER A 7 -11.92 18.51 16.84
C SER A 7 -12.51 18.14 18.19
N VAL A 8 -13.69 17.52 18.23
CA VAL A 8 -14.29 17.05 19.49
C VAL A 8 -13.44 15.94 20.11
N LEU A 9 -12.96 14.98 19.30
CA LEU A 9 -12.06 13.93 19.78
C LEU A 9 -10.75 14.49 20.31
N ASP A 10 -10.14 15.44 19.61
CA ASP A 10 -8.88 16.07 20.00
C ASP A 10 -9.03 16.84 21.32
N GLU A 11 -10.13 17.59 21.50
CA GLU A 11 -10.44 18.31 22.74
C GLU A 11 -10.62 17.35 23.92
N VAL A 12 -11.51 16.35 23.78
CA VAL A 12 -11.80 15.39 24.85
C VAL A 12 -10.56 14.59 25.23
N TRP A 13 -9.78 14.17 24.23
CA TRP A 13 -8.57 13.38 24.44
C TRP A 13 -7.48 14.17 25.17
N ARG A 14 -7.30 15.46 24.86
CA ARG A 14 -6.35 16.31 25.59
C ARG A 14 -6.71 16.53 27.05
N GLY A 15 -7.96 16.30 27.44
CA GLY A 15 -8.40 16.30 28.83
C GLY A 15 -8.10 15.00 29.58
N LEU A 16 -7.48 14.00 28.94
CA LEU A 16 -7.09 12.75 29.57
C LEU A 16 -5.60 12.74 29.90
N ASP A 17 -5.27 12.55 31.18
CA ASP A 17 -3.90 12.27 31.62
C ASP A 17 -3.59 10.77 31.54
N GLY A 18 -2.31 10.41 31.34
CA GLY A 18 -1.85 9.01 31.39
C GLY A 18 -2.06 8.23 30.10
N VAL A 19 -2.33 8.92 28.98
CA VAL A 19 -2.56 8.32 27.65
C VAL A 19 -1.45 8.64 26.65
N GLU A 20 -0.31 9.14 27.10
CA GLU A 20 0.78 9.69 26.29
C GLU A 20 1.31 8.68 25.27
N ALA A 21 1.34 7.39 25.63
CA ALA A 21 1.78 6.31 24.74
C ALA A 21 0.85 6.08 23.53
N LEU A 22 -0.39 6.60 23.60
CA LEU A 22 -1.42 6.55 22.56
C LEU A 22 -1.65 7.93 21.90
N SER A 23 -0.88 8.95 22.29
CA SER A 23 -0.97 10.33 21.80
C SER A 23 0.14 10.65 20.79
N GLY A 24 -0.15 11.59 19.89
CA GLY A 24 0.83 12.21 19.01
C GLY A 24 1.63 13.33 19.69
N PRO A 25 2.60 13.93 18.99
CA PRO A 25 3.45 15.00 19.54
C PRO A 25 2.68 16.23 20.04
N HIS A 26 1.48 16.47 19.51
CA HIS A 26 0.61 17.61 19.87
C HIS A 26 -0.45 17.26 20.93
N GLY A 27 -0.28 16.15 21.65
CA GLY A 27 -1.16 15.70 22.73
C GLY A 27 -2.48 15.06 22.29
N GLY A 28 -2.90 15.23 21.04
CA GLY A 28 -4.09 14.57 20.47
C GLY A 28 -3.88 13.06 20.21
N PRO A 29 -4.95 12.29 19.95
CA PRO A 29 -4.83 10.85 19.74
C PRO A 29 -4.09 10.53 18.44
N LEU A 30 -3.29 9.47 18.43
CA LEU A 30 -2.71 8.97 17.19
C LEU A 30 -3.82 8.50 16.23
N ARG A 31 -3.57 8.60 14.92
CA ARG A 31 -4.48 8.05 13.89
C ARG A 31 -4.80 6.57 14.14
N ARG A 32 -3.81 5.79 14.59
CA ARG A 32 -3.99 4.38 14.94
C ARG A 32 -4.79 4.18 16.24
N THR A 33 -4.64 5.07 17.22
CA THR A 33 -5.48 5.05 18.43
C THR A 33 -6.95 5.22 18.06
N VAL A 34 -7.26 6.16 17.15
CA VAL A 34 -8.63 6.32 16.63
C VAL A 34 -9.09 5.05 15.90
N LYS A 35 -8.29 4.56 14.94
CA LYS A 35 -8.67 3.44 14.07
C LYS A 35 -8.78 2.09 14.79
N LEU A 36 -7.90 1.80 15.75
CA LEU A 36 -7.74 0.47 16.34
C LEU A 36 -8.37 0.35 17.74
N ILE A 37 -8.52 1.47 18.46
CA ILE A 37 -9.07 1.49 19.82
C ILE A 37 -10.38 2.26 19.85
N LEU A 38 -10.36 3.56 19.55
CA LEU A 38 -11.52 4.42 19.81
C LEU A 38 -12.73 4.02 18.95
N ASP A 39 -12.58 3.97 17.62
CA ASP A 39 -13.69 3.63 16.73
C ASP A 39 -14.24 2.22 17.00
N PRO A 40 -13.42 1.15 17.01
CA PRO A 40 -13.95 -0.20 17.16
C PRO A 40 -14.34 -0.59 18.59
N LEU A 41 -13.68 -0.07 19.64
CA LEU A 41 -13.83 -0.58 21.00
C LEU A 41 -14.59 0.37 21.94
N VAL A 42 -14.41 1.69 21.78
CA VAL A 42 -14.95 2.71 22.70
C VAL A 42 -16.20 3.41 22.14
N ILE A 43 -16.07 4.02 20.96
CA ILE A 43 -17.11 4.85 20.32
C ILE A 43 -18.14 3.98 19.63
N ARG A 44 -17.68 2.92 18.94
CA ARG A 44 -18.49 1.96 18.16
C ARG A 44 -19.51 2.65 17.23
N PRO A 45 -19.05 3.39 16.20
CA PRO A 45 -19.93 4.18 15.32
C PRO A 45 -21.09 3.40 14.67
N VAL A 46 -20.94 2.10 14.44
CA VAL A 46 -22.02 1.24 13.94
C VAL A 46 -23.18 1.12 14.95
N GLN A 47 -22.85 0.99 16.23
CA GLN A 47 -23.84 0.94 17.33
C GLN A 47 -24.31 2.34 17.72
N HIS A 48 -23.53 3.38 17.37
CA HIS A 48 -23.82 4.77 17.69
C HIS A 48 -23.67 5.69 16.47
N PRO A 49 -24.61 5.61 15.49
CA PRO A 49 -24.50 6.33 14.23
C PRO A 49 -24.36 7.84 14.39
N VAL A 50 -24.94 8.41 15.46
CA VAL A 50 -24.84 9.84 15.79
C VAL A 50 -23.39 10.31 16.08
N CYS A 51 -22.47 9.37 16.35
CA CYS A 51 -21.04 9.63 16.56
C CYS A 51 -20.17 9.37 15.30
N ALA A 52 -20.76 8.88 14.20
CA ALA A 52 -20.03 8.42 13.02
C ALA A 52 -19.69 9.53 12.03
N GLY A 53 -20.54 10.56 11.93
CA GLY A 53 -20.42 11.63 10.94
C GLY A 53 -19.14 12.46 11.08
N ALA A 54 -18.60 12.96 9.96
CA ALA A 54 -17.45 13.86 9.96
C ALA A 54 -17.72 15.18 10.70
N VAL A 55 -18.99 15.59 10.72
CA VAL A 55 -19.51 16.73 11.46
C VAL A 55 -20.63 16.22 12.37
N LEU A 56 -20.52 16.49 13.66
CA LEU A 56 -21.45 16.04 14.68
C LEU A 56 -22.48 17.13 15.00
N THR A 57 -23.67 16.69 15.38
CA THR A 57 -24.64 17.52 16.09
C THR A 57 -24.16 17.77 17.53
N ALA A 58 -24.85 18.65 18.26
CA ALA A 58 -24.54 18.87 19.67
C ALA A 58 -24.65 17.56 20.48
N ASP A 59 -25.74 16.81 20.29
CA ASP A 59 -25.97 15.53 20.98
C ASP A 59 -24.92 14.48 20.60
N GLY A 60 -24.54 14.42 19.31
CA GLY A 60 -23.49 13.53 18.85
C GLY A 60 -22.12 13.85 19.47
N ALA A 61 -21.80 15.14 19.62
CA ALA A 61 -20.58 15.59 20.28
C ALA A 61 -20.57 15.25 21.77
N THR A 62 -21.68 15.49 22.48
CA THR A 62 -21.83 15.14 23.89
C THR A 62 -21.71 13.64 24.11
N LEU A 63 -22.42 12.82 23.32
CA LEU A 63 -22.35 11.37 23.45
C LEU A 63 -20.94 10.83 23.19
N LEU A 64 -20.25 11.35 22.16
CA LEU A 64 -18.87 10.99 21.86
C LEU A 64 -17.96 11.32 23.04
N ALA A 65 -18.06 12.53 23.60
CA ALA A 65 -17.27 12.94 24.76
C ALA A 65 -17.53 12.04 25.98
N THR A 66 -18.80 11.77 26.29
CA THR A 66 -19.20 10.88 27.39
C THR A 66 -18.61 9.49 27.25
N ARG A 67 -18.59 8.92 26.03
CA ARG A 67 -18.03 7.59 25.79
C ARG A 67 -16.53 7.53 26.01
N VAL A 68 -15.80 8.55 25.56
CA VAL A 68 -14.35 8.61 25.73
C VAL A 68 -14.01 8.82 27.20
N HIS A 69 -14.73 9.70 27.92
CA HIS A 69 -14.53 9.89 29.35
C HIS A 69 -14.89 8.65 30.17
N ALA A 70 -15.97 7.95 29.84
CA ALA A 70 -16.34 6.69 30.50
C ALA A 70 -15.28 5.59 30.33
N ALA A 71 -14.50 5.64 29.25
CA ALA A 71 -13.41 4.71 28.98
C ALA A 71 -12.05 5.20 29.51
N ALA A 72 -11.97 6.34 30.20
CA ALA A 72 -10.70 6.99 30.55
C ALA A 72 -9.74 6.06 31.32
N ASP A 73 -10.22 5.33 32.34
CA ASP A 73 -9.36 4.46 33.14
C ASP A 73 -8.83 3.26 32.33
N VAL A 74 -9.67 2.67 31.48
CA VAL A 74 -9.24 1.59 30.58
C VAL A 74 -8.25 2.12 29.55
N LEU A 75 -8.43 3.34 29.04
CA LEU A 75 -7.49 3.97 28.10
C LEU A 75 -6.12 4.24 28.74
N ARG A 76 -6.09 4.69 30.01
CA ARG A 76 -4.85 4.85 30.78
C ARG A 76 -4.15 3.52 31.00
N ALA A 77 -4.90 2.50 31.46
CA ALA A 77 -4.37 1.16 31.61
C ALA A 77 -3.86 0.59 30.28
N THR A 78 -4.54 0.87 29.16
CA THR A 78 -4.12 0.47 27.81
C THR A 78 -2.78 1.11 27.43
N ALA A 79 -2.60 2.41 27.71
CA ALA A 79 -1.34 3.12 27.47
C ALA A 79 -0.19 2.56 28.32
N ALA A 80 -0.47 2.23 29.59
CA ALA A 80 0.48 1.61 30.50
C ALA A 80 0.87 0.18 30.03
N TRP A 81 -0.09 -0.64 29.61
CA TRP A 81 0.16 -1.96 29.03
C TRP A 81 1.01 -1.86 27.77
N PHE A 82 0.70 -0.91 26.87
CA PHE A 82 1.50 -0.71 25.67
C PHE A 82 2.95 -0.34 25.98
N THR A 83 3.18 0.46 27.03
CA THR A 83 4.52 0.80 27.50
C THR A 83 5.26 -0.44 28.04
N LEU A 84 4.59 -1.26 28.86
CA LEU A 84 5.16 -2.51 29.37
C LEU A 84 5.47 -3.49 28.24
N LEU A 85 4.55 -3.71 27.30
CA LEU A 85 4.79 -4.58 26.13
C LEU A 85 5.97 -4.07 25.30
N LYS A 86 6.14 -2.75 25.10
CA LYS A 86 7.32 -2.21 24.40
C LYS A 86 8.62 -2.50 25.13
N GLN A 87 8.65 -2.44 26.46
CA GLN A 87 9.82 -2.77 27.26
C GLN A 87 10.17 -4.26 27.12
N VAL A 88 9.17 -5.15 27.28
CA VAL A 88 9.36 -6.59 27.16
C VAL A 88 9.75 -6.98 25.72
N ARG A 89 9.13 -6.38 24.71
CA ARG A 89 9.49 -6.58 23.28
C ARG A 89 10.95 -6.29 23.02
N ARG A 90 11.49 -5.19 23.58
CA ARG A 90 12.91 -4.84 23.47
C ARG A 90 13.79 -5.86 24.18
N ALA A 91 13.40 -6.32 25.36
CA ALA A 91 14.13 -7.34 26.12
C ALA A 91 14.18 -8.68 25.37
N LEU A 92 13.08 -9.08 24.72
CA LEU A 92 13.00 -10.26 23.86
C LEU A 92 13.64 -10.06 22.47
N ARG A 93 14.19 -8.88 22.18
CA ARG A 93 14.78 -8.49 20.88
C ARG A 93 13.84 -8.69 19.69
N ILE A 94 12.53 -8.59 19.93
CA ILE A 94 11.52 -8.67 18.87
C ILE A 94 11.56 -7.36 18.08
N THR A 95 11.95 -7.44 16.81
CA THR A 95 12.04 -6.29 15.90
C THR A 95 10.84 -6.19 14.96
N GLU A 96 10.02 -7.22 14.90
CA GLU A 96 9.01 -7.40 13.86
C GLU A 96 7.65 -6.74 14.14
N GLY A 97 6.99 -6.36 13.05
CA GLY A 97 5.65 -5.80 13.02
C GLY A 97 5.56 -4.38 13.58
N ASN A 98 4.55 -3.63 13.12
CA ASN A 98 4.25 -2.33 13.73
C ASN A 98 3.61 -2.56 15.10
N ALA A 99 4.27 -2.11 16.16
CA ALA A 99 3.82 -2.32 17.53
C ALA A 99 2.42 -1.77 17.80
N GLN A 100 2.02 -0.66 17.16
CA GLN A 100 0.68 -0.09 17.32
C GLN A 100 -0.36 -0.99 16.66
N ASP A 101 -0.09 -1.46 15.44
CA ASP A 101 -1.01 -2.34 14.71
C ASP A 101 -1.19 -3.70 15.41
N LEU A 102 -0.12 -4.27 15.99
CA LEU A 102 -0.17 -5.56 16.66
C LEU A 102 -0.68 -5.52 18.11
N TYR A 103 -0.34 -4.48 18.87
CA TYR A 103 -0.53 -4.52 20.32
C TYR A 103 -1.67 -3.65 20.83
N PHE A 104 -2.18 -2.67 20.07
CA PHE A 104 -3.17 -1.72 20.60
C PHE A 104 -4.45 -2.40 21.09
N GLN A 105 -5.04 -3.29 20.29
CA GLN A 105 -6.25 -4.01 20.69
C GLN A 105 -5.96 -4.98 21.83
N ARG A 106 -4.84 -5.71 21.76
CA ARG A 106 -4.44 -6.62 22.84
C ARG A 106 -4.15 -5.90 24.16
N CYS A 107 -3.58 -4.70 24.12
CA CYS A 107 -3.39 -3.87 25.31
C CYS A 107 -4.73 -3.40 25.89
N PHE A 108 -5.72 -3.12 25.04
CA PHE A 108 -7.07 -2.76 25.50
C PHE A 108 -7.78 -3.96 26.15
N GLU A 109 -7.61 -5.16 25.59
CA GLU A 109 -8.10 -6.41 26.21
C GLU A 109 -7.45 -6.63 27.58
N LEU A 110 -6.11 -6.55 27.67
CA LEU A 110 -5.39 -6.68 28.93
C LEU A 110 -5.81 -5.61 29.95
N ALA A 111 -6.04 -4.38 29.51
CA ALA A 111 -6.52 -3.29 30.35
C ALA A 111 -7.95 -3.54 30.86
N THR A 112 -8.81 -4.12 30.02
CA THR A 112 -10.19 -4.45 30.38
C THR A 112 -10.24 -5.62 31.37
N GLU A 113 -9.40 -6.64 31.16
CA GLU A 113 -9.39 -7.86 31.97
C GLU A 113 -8.62 -7.68 33.29
N TYR A 114 -7.52 -6.94 33.27
CA TYR A 114 -6.57 -6.87 34.40
C TYR A 114 -6.37 -5.46 34.95
N GLY A 115 -6.99 -4.44 34.36
CA GLY A 115 -6.79 -3.05 34.78
C GLY A 115 -5.37 -2.56 34.49
N HIS A 116 -4.88 -1.65 35.34
CA HIS A 116 -3.56 -1.05 35.19
C HIS A 116 -2.44 -2.06 35.49
N PRO A 117 -1.43 -2.22 34.61
CA PRO A 117 -0.36 -3.19 34.84
C PRO A 117 0.56 -2.77 35.97
N HIS A 118 1.08 -3.75 36.70
CA HIS A 118 2.23 -3.61 37.58
C HIS A 118 3.53 -4.00 36.84
N PRO A 119 4.53 -3.11 36.72
CA PRO A 119 5.69 -3.30 35.84
C PRO A 119 6.49 -4.60 36.03
N THR A 120 6.56 -5.12 37.26
CA THR A 120 7.28 -6.38 37.56
C THR A 120 6.37 -7.60 37.57
N ARG A 121 5.25 -7.57 38.29
CA ARG A 121 4.33 -8.72 38.44
C ARG A 121 3.68 -9.13 37.13
N ASP A 122 3.36 -8.17 36.26
CA ASP A 122 2.70 -8.44 34.97
C ASP A 122 3.68 -8.65 33.83
N ARG A 123 5.00 -8.58 34.09
CA ARG A 123 6.02 -8.81 33.07
C ARG A 123 5.91 -10.20 32.42
N PRO A 124 5.73 -11.32 33.16
CA PRO A 124 5.54 -12.63 32.55
C PRO A 124 4.30 -12.70 31.65
N ARG A 125 3.22 -12.00 32.01
CA ARG A 125 2.00 -11.93 31.18
C ARG A 125 2.26 -11.17 29.89
N ALA A 126 2.90 -10.00 29.96
CA ALA A 126 3.31 -9.25 28.78
C ALA A 126 4.22 -10.09 27.87
N GLU A 127 5.12 -10.89 28.46
CA GLU A 127 5.99 -11.81 27.73
C GLU A 127 5.22 -12.94 27.05
N ALA A 128 4.27 -13.57 27.76
CA ALA A 128 3.40 -14.61 27.21
C ALA A 128 2.53 -14.07 26.07
N THR A 129 1.93 -12.89 26.24
CA THR A 129 1.15 -12.21 25.20
C THR A 129 2.00 -11.91 23.97
N LEU A 130 3.22 -11.42 24.14
CA LEU A 130 4.12 -11.20 23.00
C LEU A 130 4.50 -12.52 22.32
N ARG A 131 4.79 -13.57 23.08
CA ARG A 131 5.06 -14.89 22.50
C ARG A 131 3.87 -15.42 21.73
N GLU A 132 2.66 -15.31 22.26
CA GLU A 132 1.43 -15.70 21.58
C GLU A 132 1.34 -14.98 20.22
N ILE A 133 1.39 -13.63 20.23
CA ILE A 133 1.29 -12.81 19.02
C ILE A 133 2.37 -13.18 17.98
N HIS A 134 3.61 -13.44 18.41
CA HIS A 134 4.73 -13.69 17.50
C HIS A 134 4.94 -15.17 17.17
N SER A 135 4.42 -16.11 17.94
CA SER A 135 4.47 -17.55 17.63
C SER A 135 3.68 -17.90 16.38
N PHE A 136 2.63 -17.13 16.06
CA PHE A 136 1.89 -17.22 14.80
C PHE A 136 2.75 -16.91 13.56
N ALA A 137 3.97 -16.37 13.73
CA ALA A 137 4.88 -16.22 12.60
C ALA A 137 5.52 -17.53 12.15
N ALA A 138 5.54 -18.57 13.00
CA ALA A 138 6.14 -19.89 12.70
C ALA A 138 7.55 -19.81 12.06
N GLY A 139 8.38 -18.84 12.45
CA GLY A 139 9.71 -18.61 11.87
C GLY A 139 9.74 -17.87 10.51
N ARG A 140 8.59 -17.42 9.98
CA ARG A 140 8.51 -16.56 8.79
C ARG A 140 8.67 -15.11 9.21
N THR A 141 9.89 -14.79 9.59
CA THR A 141 10.25 -13.51 10.19
C THR A 141 11.27 -12.76 9.35
N THR A 142 11.29 -11.43 9.45
CA THR A 142 12.33 -10.64 8.75
C THR A 142 13.72 -10.92 9.33
N GLN A 143 13.79 -11.32 10.61
CA GLN A 143 15.03 -11.77 11.23
C GLN A 143 15.48 -13.12 10.67
N ALA A 144 14.60 -14.12 10.56
CA ALA A 144 14.95 -15.41 9.95
C ALA A 144 15.36 -15.25 8.47
N LEU A 145 14.72 -14.34 7.72
CA LEU A 145 15.17 -13.96 6.38
C LEU A 145 16.60 -13.41 6.39
N LYS A 146 16.89 -12.48 7.31
CA LYS A 146 18.22 -11.91 7.45
C LYS A 146 19.25 -12.97 7.82
N ASP A 147 18.94 -13.83 8.78
CA ASP A 147 19.85 -14.88 9.22
C ASP A 147 20.12 -15.88 8.09
N HIS A 148 19.09 -16.27 7.35
CA HIS A 148 19.22 -17.15 6.18
C HIS A 148 20.13 -16.56 5.09
N LEU A 149 19.98 -15.27 4.77
CA LEU A 149 20.78 -14.58 3.75
C LEU A 149 22.14 -14.07 4.29
N SER A 150 22.41 -14.18 5.59
CA SER A 150 23.72 -13.85 6.17
C SER A 150 24.67 -15.05 6.19
N ASP A 151 24.16 -16.28 6.00
CA ASP A 151 24.98 -17.47 5.85
C ASP A 151 25.72 -17.44 4.49
N ALA A 152 27.05 -17.47 4.52
CA ALA A 152 27.87 -17.34 3.32
C ALA A 152 27.68 -18.50 2.33
N GLY A 153 27.47 -19.73 2.81
CA GLY A 153 27.26 -20.90 1.98
C GLY A 153 25.86 -20.93 1.35
N VAL A 154 24.85 -20.41 2.04
CA VAL A 154 23.52 -20.17 1.48
C VAL A 154 23.59 -19.09 0.41
N THR A 155 24.19 -17.94 0.71
CA THR A 155 24.27 -16.80 -0.21
C THR A 155 25.02 -17.14 -1.50
N ALA A 156 26.12 -17.90 -1.43
CA ALA A 156 26.82 -18.38 -2.62
C ALA A 156 25.92 -19.24 -3.52
N ARG A 157 25.23 -20.23 -2.94
CA ARG A 157 24.30 -21.10 -3.69
C ARG A 157 23.12 -20.33 -4.29
N LEU A 158 22.56 -19.39 -3.55
CA LEU A 158 21.46 -18.56 -4.05
C LEU A 158 21.92 -17.60 -5.16
N ALA A 159 23.14 -17.09 -5.09
CA ALA A 159 23.71 -16.28 -6.16
C ALA A 159 23.88 -17.10 -7.46
N GLU A 160 24.39 -18.32 -7.36
CA GLU A 160 24.47 -19.25 -8.52
C GLU A 160 23.07 -19.58 -9.09
N LEU A 161 22.07 -19.74 -8.22
CA LEU A 161 20.70 -19.95 -8.64
C LEU A 161 20.14 -18.74 -9.39
N VAL A 162 20.40 -17.52 -8.90
CA VAL A 162 20.04 -16.27 -9.59
C VAL A 162 20.69 -16.22 -10.96
N GLU A 163 21.99 -16.49 -11.07
CA GLU A 163 22.70 -16.51 -12.36
C GLU A 163 22.08 -17.50 -13.35
N THR A 164 21.81 -18.71 -12.86
CA THR A 164 21.25 -19.78 -13.67
C THR A 164 19.84 -19.43 -14.14
N ALA A 165 18.97 -18.96 -13.24
CA ALA A 165 17.60 -18.58 -13.57
C ALA A 165 17.55 -17.38 -14.52
N TRP A 166 18.40 -16.38 -14.30
CA TRP A 166 18.50 -15.19 -15.14
C TRP A 166 18.94 -15.52 -16.57
N THR A 167 19.94 -16.40 -16.71
CA THR A 167 20.48 -16.80 -18.01
C THR A 167 19.52 -17.69 -18.80
N ARG A 168 18.69 -18.48 -18.11
CA ARG A 168 17.70 -19.40 -18.73
C ARG A 168 16.39 -18.74 -19.15
N ARG A 169 16.29 -17.41 -19.04
CA ARG A 169 15.11 -16.71 -19.49
C ARG A 169 14.78 -17.02 -20.96
N PRO A 170 13.49 -17.05 -21.30
CA PRO A 170 13.09 -17.18 -22.70
C PRO A 170 13.65 -16.00 -23.52
N PRO A 171 14.19 -16.26 -24.72
CA PRO A 171 14.61 -15.21 -25.64
C PRO A 171 13.38 -14.47 -26.21
N PRO A 172 13.55 -13.23 -26.71
CA PRO A 172 12.47 -12.52 -27.39
C PRO A 172 12.02 -13.29 -28.64
N ARG A 173 10.72 -13.40 -28.86
CA ARG A 173 10.16 -14.02 -30.08
C ARG A 173 9.95 -12.95 -31.15
N PRO A 174 10.47 -13.12 -32.38
CA PRO A 174 10.47 -12.06 -33.39
C PRO A 174 9.10 -11.60 -33.92
N ARG A 175 7.99 -12.31 -33.63
CA ARG A 175 6.68 -12.09 -34.29
C ARG A 175 5.46 -12.53 -33.47
N ASP A 176 5.47 -12.38 -32.14
CA ASP A 176 4.24 -12.68 -31.40
C ASP A 176 3.16 -11.62 -31.74
N PRO A 177 1.93 -12.04 -32.05
CA PRO A 177 0.84 -11.10 -32.32
C PRO A 177 0.58 -10.25 -31.09
N SER A 178 0.30 -8.96 -31.30
CA SER A 178 -0.09 -8.07 -30.20
C SER A 178 -1.38 -8.59 -29.55
N HIS A 179 -1.34 -8.73 -28.23
CA HIS A 179 -2.50 -9.11 -27.42
C HIS A 179 -3.36 -7.92 -27.01
N SER A 180 -2.95 -6.68 -27.34
CA SER A 180 -3.60 -5.45 -26.85
C SER A 180 -5.10 -5.40 -27.16
N GLY A 181 -5.51 -5.83 -28.37
CA GLY A 181 -6.94 -5.89 -28.72
C GLY A 181 -7.74 -6.83 -27.82
N GLN A 182 -7.25 -8.07 -27.63
CA GLN A 182 -7.92 -9.07 -26.78
C GLN A 182 -7.97 -8.63 -25.31
N LEU A 183 -6.90 -7.96 -24.83
CA LEU A 183 -6.84 -7.42 -23.48
C LEU A 183 -7.83 -6.26 -23.29
N LEU A 184 -8.00 -5.38 -24.29
CA LEU A 184 -9.00 -4.30 -24.27
C LEU A 184 -10.44 -4.83 -24.32
N ASP A 185 -10.69 -5.88 -25.11
CA ASP A 185 -11.99 -6.56 -25.15
C ASP A 185 -12.31 -7.19 -23.79
N LEU A 186 -11.33 -7.87 -23.18
CA LEU A 186 -11.43 -8.43 -21.84
C LEU A 186 -11.74 -7.35 -20.80
N LEU A 187 -11.01 -6.23 -20.80
CA LEU A 187 -11.25 -5.12 -19.88
C LEU A 187 -12.68 -4.58 -20.03
N THR A 188 -13.14 -4.42 -21.26
CA THR A 188 -14.50 -3.95 -21.56
C THR A 188 -15.55 -4.91 -21.01
N ALA A 189 -15.39 -6.21 -21.27
CA ALA A 189 -16.29 -7.25 -20.77
C ALA A 189 -16.28 -7.35 -19.23
N ALA A 190 -15.11 -7.23 -18.59
CA ALA A 190 -14.96 -7.32 -17.14
C ALA A 190 -15.53 -6.09 -16.40
N ALA A 191 -15.49 -4.91 -17.03
CA ALA A 191 -16.05 -3.69 -16.48
C ALA A 191 -17.60 -3.61 -16.59
N ASP A 192 -18.18 -4.26 -17.61
CA ASP A 192 -19.62 -4.25 -17.85
C ASP A 192 -20.38 -5.26 -16.97
N ARG A 193 -20.66 -4.85 -15.73
CA ARG A 193 -21.45 -5.64 -14.76
C ARG A 193 -22.93 -5.81 -15.14
N THR A 194 -23.40 -5.08 -16.16
CA THR A 194 -24.80 -5.05 -16.59
C THR A 194 -25.08 -5.94 -17.78
N SER A 195 -24.04 -6.44 -18.45
CA SER A 195 -24.20 -7.28 -19.63
C SER A 195 -24.85 -8.64 -19.29
N PRO A 196 -25.88 -9.08 -20.03
CA PRO A 196 -26.44 -10.42 -19.90
C PRO A 196 -25.45 -11.51 -20.33
N HIS A 197 -24.32 -11.15 -20.95
CA HIS A 197 -23.29 -12.06 -21.44
C HIS A 197 -22.12 -12.21 -20.44
N ARG A 198 -22.38 -12.53 -19.17
CA ARG A 198 -21.30 -12.78 -18.18
C ARG A 198 -20.29 -13.84 -18.63
N GLY A 199 -20.74 -14.82 -19.42
CA GLY A 199 -19.87 -15.85 -20.00
C GLY A 199 -18.81 -15.32 -20.97
N GLU A 200 -19.00 -14.13 -21.54
CA GLU A 200 -18.05 -13.55 -22.50
C GLU A 200 -16.75 -13.11 -21.82
N GLY A 201 -16.84 -12.47 -20.65
CA GLY A 201 -15.65 -12.07 -19.88
C GLY A 201 -14.82 -13.28 -19.44
N ALA A 202 -15.48 -14.35 -18.99
CA ALA A 202 -14.80 -15.60 -18.60
C ALA A 202 -14.13 -16.27 -19.81
N ARG A 203 -14.81 -16.30 -20.97
CA ARG A 203 -14.26 -16.83 -22.23
C ARG A 203 -13.03 -16.04 -22.68
N LEU A 204 -13.09 -14.71 -22.64
CA LEU A 204 -11.97 -13.84 -23.02
C LEU A 204 -10.79 -13.99 -22.05
N LEU A 205 -11.05 -14.06 -20.74
CA LEU A 205 -10.01 -14.27 -19.73
C LEU A 205 -9.30 -15.62 -19.95
N ALA A 206 -10.07 -16.70 -20.13
CA ALA A 206 -9.52 -18.01 -20.43
C ALA A 206 -8.70 -18.01 -21.73
N ALA A 207 -9.16 -17.31 -22.77
CA ALA A 207 -8.44 -17.19 -24.04
C ALA A 207 -7.10 -16.45 -23.88
N VAL A 208 -7.08 -15.32 -23.16
CA VAL A 208 -5.86 -14.54 -22.90
C VAL A 208 -4.84 -15.36 -22.10
N ILE A 209 -5.29 -16.11 -21.09
CA ILE A 209 -4.43 -17.01 -20.29
C ILE A 209 -3.89 -18.16 -21.16
N ALA A 210 -4.75 -18.83 -21.92
CA ALA A 210 -4.34 -19.92 -22.81
C ALA A 210 -3.36 -19.46 -23.90
N ALA A 211 -3.51 -18.22 -24.39
CA ALA A 211 -2.60 -17.58 -25.34
C ALA A 211 -1.27 -17.12 -24.72
N ASN A 212 -1.06 -17.31 -23.41
CA ASN A 212 0.12 -16.86 -22.69
C ASN A 212 0.41 -15.36 -22.89
N ALA A 213 -0.64 -14.54 -22.98
CA ALA A 213 -0.52 -13.12 -23.27
C ALA A 213 0.29 -12.38 -22.18
N GLY A 214 0.14 -12.79 -20.92
CA GLY A 214 0.91 -12.27 -19.80
C GLY A 214 2.39 -12.60 -19.94
N THR A 215 2.71 -13.85 -20.25
CA THR A 215 4.09 -14.28 -20.52
C THR A 215 4.70 -13.51 -21.71
N HIS A 216 4.01 -13.41 -22.85
CA HIS A 216 4.53 -12.71 -24.02
C HIS A 216 4.80 -11.22 -23.74
N THR A 217 3.86 -10.53 -23.08
CA THR A 217 4.05 -9.12 -22.70
C THR A 217 5.17 -8.93 -21.67
N GLY A 218 5.27 -9.83 -20.69
CA GLY A 218 6.34 -9.78 -19.68
C GLY A 218 7.73 -10.04 -20.26
N ILE A 219 7.84 -10.89 -21.29
CA ILE A 219 9.10 -11.09 -22.04
C ILE A 219 9.50 -9.83 -22.77
N ALA A 220 8.55 -9.15 -23.43
CA ALA A 220 8.85 -7.91 -24.15
C ALA A 220 9.45 -6.82 -23.23
N LEU A 221 9.03 -6.76 -21.97
CA LEU A 221 9.56 -5.82 -20.97
C LEU A 221 11.05 -6.03 -20.63
N TRP A 222 11.61 -7.22 -20.89
CA TRP A 222 13.03 -7.49 -20.65
C TRP A 222 13.95 -7.09 -21.79
N TYR A 223 13.42 -6.98 -23.01
CA TYR A 223 14.23 -6.87 -24.22
C TYR A 223 13.92 -5.64 -25.07
N SER A 224 12.77 -4.98 -24.86
CA SER A 224 12.40 -3.80 -25.64
C SER A 224 12.83 -2.50 -24.96
N GLU A 225 13.71 -1.75 -25.64
CA GLU A 225 14.04 -0.36 -25.28
C GLU A 225 13.17 0.67 -26.01
N PHE A 226 12.29 0.22 -26.90
CA PHE A 226 11.41 1.06 -27.73
C PHE A 226 9.93 0.74 -27.49
N GLY A 227 9.06 1.72 -27.76
CA GLY A 227 7.63 1.61 -27.46
C GLY A 227 7.39 1.55 -25.95
N VAL A 228 6.37 0.82 -25.51
CA VAL A 228 6.02 0.70 -24.08
C VAL A 228 7.09 -0.16 -23.37
N THR A 229 8.00 0.50 -22.65
CA THR A 229 9.09 -0.15 -21.91
C THR A 229 8.80 -0.29 -20.41
N ALA A 230 9.49 -1.20 -19.71
CA ALA A 230 9.40 -1.32 -18.26
C ALA A 230 9.73 -0.01 -17.53
N ARG A 231 10.66 0.78 -18.09
CA ARG A 231 11.04 2.11 -17.59
C ARG A 231 9.90 3.12 -17.75
N GLU A 232 9.26 3.15 -18.91
CA GLU A 232 8.13 4.04 -19.19
C GLU A 232 6.94 3.74 -18.29
N LEU A 233 6.67 2.45 -18.06
CA LEU A 233 5.69 1.94 -17.10
C LEU A 233 6.06 2.24 -15.64
N GLY A 234 7.27 2.71 -15.37
CA GLY A 234 7.75 3.08 -14.04
C GLY A 234 8.06 1.88 -13.15
N LEU A 235 8.35 0.72 -13.74
CA LEU A 235 8.65 -0.54 -13.04
C LEU A 235 10.15 -0.70 -12.74
N THR A 236 11.00 -0.02 -13.52
CA THR A 236 12.46 0.03 -13.35
C THR A 236 13.00 1.44 -13.63
N ALA A 237 14.13 1.79 -13.03
CA ALA A 237 14.89 3.00 -13.33
C ALA A 237 15.84 2.82 -14.53
N HIS A 238 16.15 1.57 -14.88
CA HIS A 238 17.09 1.21 -15.93
C HIS A 238 16.44 1.17 -17.31
N PRO A 239 17.21 1.27 -18.42
CA PRO A 239 16.68 1.07 -19.77
C PRO A 239 15.97 -0.27 -19.93
N LEU A 240 16.59 -1.33 -19.39
CA LEU A 240 16.04 -2.68 -19.30
C LEU A 240 16.17 -3.19 -17.85
N PRO A 241 15.26 -4.07 -17.39
CA PRO A 241 15.35 -4.68 -16.07
C PRO A 241 16.69 -5.39 -15.85
N ALA A 242 17.34 -5.11 -14.72
CA ALA A 242 18.62 -5.73 -14.35
C ALA A 242 18.41 -7.06 -13.63
N ARG A 243 19.47 -7.88 -13.58
CA ARG A 243 19.48 -9.12 -12.79
C ARG A 243 19.20 -8.80 -11.32
N PRO A 244 18.26 -9.50 -10.66
CA PRO A 244 17.97 -9.23 -9.27
C PRO A 244 19.18 -9.54 -8.40
N ALA A 245 19.52 -8.63 -7.49
CA ALA A 245 20.49 -8.91 -6.45
C ALA A 245 19.79 -9.58 -5.25
N LEU A 246 20.53 -10.38 -4.46
CA LEU A 246 19.99 -10.97 -3.23
C LEU A 246 19.61 -9.89 -2.21
N GLY A 247 20.46 -8.87 -2.05
CA GLY A 247 20.27 -7.81 -1.06
C GLY A 247 20.57 -8.29 0.38
N ALA A 248 20.67 -7.35 1.31
CA ALA A 248 21.01 -7.64 2.71
C ALA A 248 20.09 -6.97 3.74
N SER A 249 19.33 -5.96 3.32
CA SER A 249 18.43 -5.21 4.19
C SER A 249 17.35 -4.50 3.36
N ALA A 250 16.29 -4.04 4.03
CA ALA A 250 15.22 -3.27 3.41
C ALA A 250 14.65 -2.25 4.39
N ALA A 251 14.17 -1.13 3.86
CA ALA A 251 13.35 -0.16 4.57
C ALA A 251 12.14 0.21 3.71
N THR A 252 10.94 0.17 4.28
CA THR A 252 9.68 0.43 3.53
C THR A 252 9.64 1.82 2.88
N ALA A 253 10.34 2.80 3.45
CA ALA A 253 10.44 4.16 2.92
C ALA A 253 11.44 4.31 1.75
N ALA A 254 12.32 3.33 1.54
CA ALA A 254 13.42 3.39 0.58
C ALA A 254 13.42 2.19 -0.38
N LEU A 255 12.29 1.50 -0.53
CA LEU A 255 12.16 0.37 -1.45
C LEU A 255 12.38 0.84 -2.90
N ALA A 256 13.18 0.08 -3.63
CA ALA A 256 13.36 0.29 -5.05
C ALA A 256 12.05 0.09 -5.85
N LEU A 257 12.08 0.51 -7.13
CA LEU A 257 11.00 0.25 -8.07
C LEU A 257 10.78 -1.26 -8.24
N PRO A 258 9.56 -1.71 -8.61
CA PRO A 258 9.19 -3.13 -8.64
C PRO A 258 10.26 -4.10 -9.18
N PHE A 259 10.83 -3.84 -10.35
CA PHE A 259 11.83 -4.71 -10.99
C PHE A 259 13.26 -4.49 -10.50
N ASP A 260 13.51 -3.41 -9.75
CA ASP A 260 14.83 -3.08 -9.20
C ASP A 260 14.99 -3.58 -7.75
N ARG A 261 13.90 -4.09 -7.15
CA ARG A 261 13.94 -4.66 -5.80
C ARG A 261 14.78 -5.92 -5.76
N THR A 262 15.63 -5.99 -4.74
CA THR A 262 16.35 -7.21 -4.36
C THR A 262 15.41 -8.32 -3.89
N ILE A 263 15.90 -9.56 -3.90
CA ILE A 263 15.18 -10.72 -3.35
C ILE A 263 14.81 -10.47 -1.88
N TYR A 264 15.75 -9.91 -1.09
CA TYR A 264 15.51 -9.53 0.29
C TYR A 264 14.34 -8.54 0.41
N GLU A 265 14.32 -7.45 -0.36
CA GLU A 265 13.26 -6.44 -0.28
C GLU A 265 11.86 -6.99 -0.63
N ARG A 266 11.80 -7.90 -1.62
CA ARG A 266 10.57 -8.56 -2.04
C ARG A 266 10.02 -9.46 -0.94
N VAL A 267 10.82 -10.38 -0.41
CA VAL A 267 10.41 -11.27 0.69
C VAL A 267 10.13 -10.47 1.96
N PHE A 268 10.95 -9.47 2.29
CA PHE A 268 10.73 -8.57 3.42
C PHE A 268 9.36 -7.90 3.36
N THR A 269 8.95 -7.41 2.18
CA THR A 269 7.66 -6.74 2.00
C THR A 269 6.50 -7.71 2.21
N VAL A 270 6.62 -8.96 1.73
CA VAL A 270 5.63 -10.02 1.96
C VAL A 270 5.48 -10.29 3.46
N LEU A 271 6.61 -10.51 4.15
CA LEU A 271 6.60 -10.80 5.59
C LEU A 271 6.00 -9.64 6.39
N GLN A 272 6.30 -8.39 6.02
CA GLN A 272 5.72 -7.21 6.69
C GLN A 272 4.22 -7.05 6.43
N ALA A 273 3.76 -7.38 5.23
CA ALA A 273 2.36 -7.19 4.83
C ALA A 273 1.44 -8.33 5.27
N SER A 274 1.97 -9.55 5.45
CA SER A 274 1.17 -10.71 5.84
C SER A 274 0.82 -10.70 7.33
N THR A 275 -0.47 -10.83 7.61
CA THR A 275 -1.01 -11.03 8.96
C THR A 275 -1.01 -12.50 9.36
N GLU A 276 -1.10 -13.41 8.40
CA GLU A 276 -1.16 -14.87 8.57
C GLU A 276 0.16 -15.49 8.09
N ARG A 277 1.27 -15.10 8.72
CA ARG A 277 2.61 -15.52 8.28
C ARG A 277 2.87 -17.03 8.40
N ALA A 278 2.13 -17.72 9.25
CA ALA A 278 2.19 -19.18 9.35
C ALA A 278 1.76 -19.89 8.05
N GLU A 279 0.90 -19.26 7.24
CA GLU A 279 0.45 -19.81 5.96
C GLU A 279 1.48 -19.59 4.84
N LEU A 280 2.46 -18.72 5.06
CA LEU A 280 3.53 -18.53 4.09
C LEU A 280 4.49 -19.73 4.08
N PRO A 281 5.07 -20.05 2.91
CA PRO A 281 6.14 -21.02 2.84
C PRO A 281 7.29 -20.70 3.81
N PRO A 282 8.08 -21.71 4.24
CA PRO A 282 9.31 -21.49 4.97
C PRO A 282 10.22 -20.47 4.29
N ILE A 283 11.07 -19.77 5.06
CA ILE A 283 11.98 -18.74 4.53
C ILE A 283 12.85 -19.24 3.35
N PRO A 284 13.48 -20.43 3.40
CA PRO A 284 14.27 -20.93 2.26
C PRO A 284 13.45 -21.08 0.98
N ASP A 285 12.22 -21.56 1.10
CA ASP A 285 11.31 -21.77 -0.03
C ASP A 285 10.83 -20.41 -0.58
N LEU A 286 10.45 -19.47 0.31
CA LEU A 286 10.10 -18.11 -0.07
C LEU A 286 11.21 -17.41 -0.88
N VAL A 287 12.47 -17.57 -0.45
CA VAL A 287 13.63 -16.98 -1.13
C VAL A 287 13.88 -17.64 -2.49
N THR A 288 13.83 -18.98 -2.54
CA THR A 288 14.01 -19.75 -3.78
C THR A 288 12.93 -19.41 -4.81
N ASP A 289 11.67 -19.39 -4.37
CA ASP A 289 10.53 -19.01 -5.23
C ASP A 289 10.59 -17.54 -5.64
N GLU A 290 11.11 -16.65 -4.79
CA GLU A 290 11.28 -15.25 -5.16
C GLU A 290 12.37 -15.04 -6.21
N ILE A 291 13.42 -15.87 -6.22
CA ILE A 291 14.41 -15.88 -7.30
C ILE A 291 13.73 -16.33 -8.61
N ALA A 292 12.93 -17.39 -8.56
CA ALA A 292 12.16 -17.86 -9.71
C ALA A 292 11.20 -16.77 -10.22
N ARG A 293 10.42 -16.14 -9.32
CA ARG A 293 9.55 -14.99 -9.64
C ARG A 293 10.35 -13.89 -10.30
N SER A 294 11.44 -13.43 -9.70
CA SER A 294 12.23 -12.29 -10.19
C SER A 294 12.86 -12.53 -11.57
N CYS A 295 13.04 -13.80 -11.96
CA CYS A 295 13.54 -14.19 -13.28
C CYS A 295 12.42 -14.60 -14.25
N ALA A 296 11.15 -14.55 -13.84
CA ALA A 296 9.99 -14.90 -14.65
C ALA A 296 9.30 -13.65 -15.25
N PRO A 297 8.56 -13.77 -16.36
CA PRO A 297 7.89 -12.64 -16.99
C PRO A 297 7.01 -11.88 -15.98
N TRP A 298 7.02 -10.55 -16.03
CA TRP A 298 6.38 -9.66 -15.04
C TRP A 298 6.90 -9.76 -13.60
N ALA A 299 7.96 -10.52 -13.38
CA ALA A 299 8.39 -10.95 -12.06
C ALA A 299 7.31 -11.74 -11.28
N LEU A 300 6.50 -12.52 -12.00
CA LEU A 300 5.38 -13.33 -11.49
C LEU A 300 5.47 -14.76 -12.04
N LEU A 301 5.02 -15.78 -11.30
CA LEU A 301 5.03 -17.19 -11.73
C LEU A 301 3.75 -17.61 -12.43
N ASP A 302 2.59 -17.26 -11.89
CA ASP A 302 1.30 -17.68 -12.43
C ASP A 302 0.88 -16.88 -13.68
N GLU A 303 0.46 -17.56 -14.75
CA GLU A 303 0.08 -16.92 -16.01
C GLU A 303 -1.17 -16.04 -15.88
N SER A 304 -2.12 -16.40 -15.03
CA SER A 304 -3.30 -15.56 -14.82
C SER A 304 -2.95 -14.22 -14.18
N LEU A 305 -1.95 -14.20 -13.30
CA LEU A 305 -1.44 -12.97 -12.69
C LEU A 305 -0.62 -12.14 -13.69
N ARG A 306 0.14 -12.78 -14.57
CA ARG A 306 0.81 -12.09 -15.69
C ARG A 306 -0.20 -11.50 -16.68
N ALA A 307 -1.26 -12.23 -17.00
CA ALA A 307 -2.35 -11.74 -17.84
C ALA A 307 -3.07 -10.55 -17.19
N ALA A 308 -3.28 -10.59 -15.87
CA ALA A 308 -3.79 -9.45 -15.11
C ALA A 308 -2.85 -8.24 -15.15
N ALA A 309 -1.53 -8.43 -15.10
CA ALA A 309 -0.55 -7.36 -15.27
C ALA A 309 -0.60 -6.74 -16.68
N ALA A 310 -0.74 -7.59 -17.71
CA ALA A 310 -0.90 -7.16 -19.10
C ALA A 310 -2.19 -6.35 -19.30
N ALA A 311 -3.33 -6.85 -18.82
CA ALA A 311 -4.61 -6.13 -18.85
C ALA A 311 -4.54 -4.81 -18.06
N GLY A 312 -3.90 -4.81 -16.89
CA GLY A 312 -3.67 -3.60 -16.13
C GLY A 312 -2.79 -2.57 -16.86
N THR A 313 -1.86 -3.03 -17.71
CA THR A 313 -1.05 -2.13 -18.55
C THR A 313 -1.91 -1.42 -19.58
N GLU A 314 -2.78 -2.14 -20.28
CA GLU A 314 -3.74 -1.54 -21.23
C GLU A 314 -4.71 -0.56 -20.53
N LEU A 315 -5.19 -0.93 -19.34
CA LEU A 315 -6.00 -0.01 -18.53
C LEU A 315 -5.21 1.24 -18.13
N GLY A 316 -3.98 1.06 -17.66
CA GLY A 316 -3.09 2.13 -17.20
C GLY A 316 -2.73 3.12 -18.31
N LEU A 317 -2.38 2.63 -19.50
CA LEU A 317 -1.98 3.46 -20.64
C LEU A 317 -3.15 4.28 -21.22
N GLY A 318 -4.39 3.82 -21.05
CA GLY A 318 -5.58 4.60 -21.39
C GLY A 318 -6.09 5.52 -20.27
N LEU A 319 -5.35 5.66 -19.15
CA LEU A 319 -5.66 6.67 -18.14
C LEU A 319 -5.26 8.06 -18.65
N GLU A 320 -6.16 9.03 -18.49
CA GLU A 320 -5.93 10.37 -19.03
C GLU A 320 -4.94 11.21 -18.21
N PRO A 321 -3.84 11.68 -18.83
CA PRO A 321 -2.96 12.66 -18.22
C PRO A 321 -3.66 13.98 -17.96
N ILE A 322 -3.19 14.67 -16.94
CA ILE A 322 -3.78 15.94 -16.50
C ILE A 322 -3.67 17.08 -17.51
N ASP A 323 -2.60 17.07 -18.32
CA ASP A 323 -2.21 18.05 -19.33
C ASP A 323 -2.73 17.72 -20.74
N ARG A 324 -3.20 16.49 -20.96
CA ARG A 324 -3.80 16.03 -22.22
C ARG A 324 -5.09 15.24 -21.96
N PRO A 325 -6.21 15.90 -21.65
CA PRO A 325 -7.50 15.22 -21.65
C PRO A 325 -7.78 14.71 -23.07
N GLY A 326 -7.97 13.40 -23.22
CA GLY A 326 -8.29 12.79 -24.50
C GLY A 326 -9.68 13.23 -24.97
N GLY A 327 -9.88 13.28 -26.29
CA GLY A 327 -11.21 13.40 -26.86
C GLY A 327 -12.02 12.14 -26.57
N ALA A 328 -13.28 12.28 -26.13
CA ALA A 328 -14.15 11.19 -25.65
C ALA A 328 -14.50 10.09 -26.69
N ALA A 329 -13.99 10.17 -27.92
CA ALA A 329 -14.48 9.41 -29.07
C ALA A 329 -13.96 7.97 -29.20
N ALA A 330 -12.99 7.54 -28.38
CA ALA A 330 -12.40 6.19 -28.47
C ALA A 330 -12.15 5.51 -27.11
N GLU A 331 -12.82 5.98 -26.05
CA GLU A 331 -12.58 5.50 -24.69
C GLU A 331 -13.38 4.20 -24.41
N SER A 332 -12.69 3.12 -24.04
CA SER A 332 -13.34 1.84 -23.68
C SER A 332 -14.26 2.00 -22.46
N ALA A 333 -15.19 1.06 -22.25
CA ALA A 333 -16.05 1.09 -21.07
C ALA A 333 -15.25 1.09 -19.75
N ALA A 334 -14.17 0.30 -19.70
CA ALA A 334 -13.26 0.25 -18.57
C ALA A 334 -12.57 1.60 -18.30
N HIS A 335 -12.01 2.22 -19.34
CA HIS A 335 -11.35 3.53 -19.22
C HIS A 335 -12.34 4.60 -18.77
N ARG A 336 -13.55 4.65 -19.35
CA ARG A 336 -14.60 5.60 -18.96
C ARG A 336 -14.93 5.53 -17.48
N VAL A 337 -15.05 4.32 -16.92
CA VAL A 337 -15.36 4.14 -15.50
C VAL A 337 -14.27 4.74 -14.62
N VAL A 338 -13.00 4.47 -14.91
CA VAL A 338 -11.87 4.94 -14.10
C VAL A 338 -11.60 6.43 -14.30
N ASN A 339 -11.49 6.89 -15.55
CA ASN A 339 -11.20 8.28 -15.88
C ASN A 339 -12.31 9.22 -15.42
N SER A 340 -13.59 8.81 -15.48
CA SER A 340 -14.68 9.64 -14.95
C SER A 340 -14.53 9.94 -13.45
N ARG A 341 -13.98 9.01 -12.67
CA ARG A 341 -13.70 9.24 -11.24
C ARG A 341 -12.50 10.15 -11.08
N TRP A 342 -11.42 9.87 -11.82
CA TRP A 342 -10.21 10.67 -11.82
C TRP A 342 -10.49 12.16 -12.13
N ARG A 343 -11.24 12.44 -13.20
CA ARG A 343 -11.63 13.81 -13.61
C ARG A 343 -12.46 14.56 -12.55
N ARG A 344 -13.23 13.85 -11.73
CA ARG A 344 -14.12 14.44 -10.71
C ARG A 344 -13.40 14.88 -9.44
N GLU A 345 -12.16 14.45 -9.24
CA GLU A 345 -11.44 14.75 -8.01
C GLU A 345 -10.87 16.17 -8.00
N ALA A 346 -11.25 16.96 -6.99
CA ALA A 346 -10.88 18.37 -6.87
C ALA A 346 -9.36 18.62 -6.84
N TYR A 347 -8.56 17.64 -6.39
CA TYR A 347 -7.11 17.75 -6.40
C TYR A 347 -6.52 17.72 -7.81
N VAL A 348 -7.19 17.11 -8.79
CA VAL A 348 -6.79 17.17 -10.20
C VAL A 348 -6.97 18.59 -10.73
N LEU A 349 -8.04 19.30 -10.36
CA LEU A 349 -8.20 20.70 -10.72
C LEU A 349 -7.12 21.58 -10.06
N GLN A 350 -6.76 21.31 -8.80
CA GLN A 350 -5.69 22.03 -8.11
C GLN A 350 -4.32 21.75 -8.75
N ALA A 351 -4.01 20.49 -9.03
CA ALA A 351 -2.78 20.10 -9.70
C ALA A 351 -2.71 20.63 -11.14
N ARG A 352 -3.84 20.76 -11.85
CA ARG A 352 -3.92 21.47 -13.14
C ARG A 352 -3.47 22.92 -13.00
N ARG A 353 -4.00 23.63 -12.00
CA ARG A 353 -3.62 25.02 -11.72
C ARG A 353 -2.12 25.14 -11.44
N LEU A 354 -1.56 24.23 -10.64
CA LEU A 354 -0.12 24.21 -10.35
C LEU A 354 0.73 23.85 -11.58
N ALA A 355 0.31 22.87 -12.38
CA ALA A 355 1.01 22.44 -13.58
C ALA A 355 1.09 23.55 -14.65
N VAL A 356 0.14 24.49 -14.66
CA VAL A 356 0.13 25.69 -15.51
C VAL A 356 1.07 26.79 -14.98
N HIS A 357 1.48 26.73 -13.71
CA HIS A 357 2.30 27.75 -13.04
C HIS A 357 3.73 27.30 -12.65
N LEU A 358 4.18 26.12 -13.07
CA LEU A 358 5.55 25.67 -12.79
C LEU A 358 6.56 26.39 -13.71
N VAL A 359 7.46 27.17 -13.10
CA VAL A 359 8.66 27.73 -13.74
C VAL A 359 9.70 26.59 -13.89
N PRO A 360 10.37 26.44 -15.04
CA PRO A 360 11.18 25.24 -15.34
C PRO A 360 12.41 24.96 -14.46
N ASP A 361 12.78 25.82 -13.51
CA ASP A 361 14.08 25.77 -12.82
C ASP A 361 14.03 25.78 -11.28
N ALA A 362 12.90 25.44 -10.65
CA ALA A 362 12.88 25.28 -9.19
C ALA A 362 13.57 23.96 -8.80
N ALA A 363 14.71 24.08 -8.10
CA ALA A 363 15.51 22.97 -7.57
C ALA A 363 14.67 21.95 -6.77
N GLU A 364 15.13 20.69 -6.76
CA GLU A 364 14.47 19.47 -6.25
C GLU A 364 14.18 19.41 -4.73
N ASP A 365 13.84 20.52 -4.08
CA ASP A 365 13.15 20.49 -2.79
C ASP A 365 11.68 20.16 -3.05
N ARG A 366 11.39 18.85 -3.05
CA ARG A 366 10.10 18.24 -3.44
C ARG A 366 8.93 18.72 -2.59
N ASP A 367 8.35 19.85 -2.98
CA ASP A 367 6.99 20.21 -2.63
C ASP A 367 6.06 19.02 -2.96
N PRO A 368 5.30 18.48 -1.97
CA PRO A 368 4.40 17.37 -2.18
C PRO A 368 3.40 17.56 -3.33
N LEU A 369 2.99 18.81 -3.62
CA LEU A 369 2.07 19.09 -4.71
C LEU A 369 2.75 18.97 -6.08
N THR A 370 4.01 19.37 -6.20
CA THR A 370 4.83 19.19 -7.41
C THR A 370 5.05 17.70 -7.72
N VAL A 371 5.28 16.87 -6.70
CA VAL A 371 5.37 15.41 -6.86
C VAL A 371 4.06 14.82 -7.37
N VAL A 372 2.93 15.22 -6.79
CA VAL A 372 1.61 14.77 -7.26
C VAL A 372 1.37 15.23 -8.70
N ALA A 373 1.69 16.47 -9.06
CA ALA A 373 1.52 16.95 -10.43
C ALA A 373 2.35 16.13 -11.44
N ALA A 374 3.59 15.76 -11.12
CA ALA A 374 4.40 14.89 -11.96
C ALA A 374 3.77 13.48 -12.11
N GLU A 375 3.24 12.90 -11.03
CA GLU A 375 2.52 11.62 -11.09
C GLU A 375 1.24 11.70 -11.94
N LEU A 376 0.55 12.84 -11.96
CA LEU A 376 -0.67 13.06 -12.76
C LEU A 376 -0.40 13.26 -14.27
N ARG A 377 0.84 13.55 -14.67
CA ARG A 377 1.25 13.55 -16.08
C ARG A 377 1.53 12.13 -16.60
N ALA A 378 1.83 11.19 -15.70
CA ALA A 378 2.08 9.80 -16.03
C ALA A 378 1.31 8.87 -15.08
N PRO A 379 -0.04 8.91 -15.08
CA PRO A 379 -0.88 8.23 -14.09
C PRO A 379 -0.71 6.71 -14.07
N TRP A 380 -0.29 6.12 -15.20
CA TRP A 380 0.02 4.70 -15.31
C TRP A 380 1.17 4.27 -14.39
N ARG A 381 2.15 5.14 -14.09
CA ARG A 381 3.31 4.77 -13.26
C ARG A 381 2.92 4.42 -11.82
N PRO A 382 2.28 5.31 -11.03
CA PRO A 382 1.84 4.94 -9.68
C PRO A 382 0.80 3.82 -9.69
N TYR A 383 -0.03 3.74 -10.74
CA TYR A 383 -0.99 2.65 -10.94
C TYR A 383 -0.28 1.29 -11.07
N LEU A 384 0.64 1.13 -12.02
CA LEU A 384 1.33 -0.13 -12.31
C LEU A 384 2.26 -0.56 -11.18
N ARG A 385 2.93 0.39 -10.51
CA ARG A 385 3.72 0.08 -9.30
C ARG A 385 2.84 -0.55 -8.21
N ARG A 386 1.62 -0.02 -8.01
CA ARG A 386 0.69 -0.52 -7.01
C ARG A 386 0.02 -1.83 -7.44
N LEU A 387 -0.29 -1.97 -8.73
CA LEU A 387 -0.79 -3.21 -9.31
C LEU A 387 0.21 -4.34 -9.12
N TRP A 388 1.47 -4.11 -9.46
CA TRP A 388 2.54 -5.09 -9.32
C TRP A 388 2.66 -5.59 -7.88
N VAL A 389 2.65 -4.70 -6.88
CA VAL A 389 2.69 -5.08 -5.46
C VAL A 389 1.51 -5.98 -5.07
N ARG A 390 0.30 -5.73 -5.61
CA ARG A 390 -0.88 -6.56 -5.33
C ARG A 390 -0.76 -7.94 -5.98
N LEU A 391 -0.33 -7.98 -7.23
CA LEU A 391 -0.14 -9.22 -7.99
C LEU A 391 0.97 -10.07 -7.38
N HIS A 392 2.13 -9.48 -7.06
CA HIS A 392 3.23 -10.16 -6.37
C HIS A 392 2.77 -10.76 -5.04
N GLY A 393 2.04 -10.00 -4.24
CA GLY A 393 1.50 -10.49 -2.99
C GLY A 393 0.51 -11.64 -3.15
N ARG A 394 -0.23 -11.71 -4.28
CA ARG A 394 -1.13 -12.84 -4.60
C ARG A 394 -0.35 -14.07 -5.08
N ASP A 395 0.65 -13.86 -5.92
CA ASP A 395 1.51 -14.90 -6.47
C ASP A 395 2.24 -15.66 -5.34
N VAL A 396 2.78 -14.92 -4.37
CA VAL A 396 3.43 -15.51 -3.18
C VAL A 396 2.47 -16.36 -2.33
N ARG A 397 1.16 -16.05 -2.37
CA ARG A 397 0.11 -16.79 -1.64
C ARG A 397 -0.58 -17.85 -2.51
N GLY A 398 -0.15 -18.05 -3.75
CA GLY A 398 -0.79 -18.99 -4.68
C GLY A 398 -2.26 -18.64 -4.97
N LEU A 399 -2.57 -17.34 -5.12
CA LEU A 399 -3.93 -16.85 -5.37
C LEU A 399 -4.07 -16.37 -6.83
N PRO A 400 -4.29 -17.27 -7.81
CA PRO A 400 -4.49 -16.89 -9.20
C PRO A 400 -5.77 -16.08 -9.42
N VAL A 401 -6.00 -15.57 -10.62
CA VAL A 401 -7.20 -14.81 -11.01
C VAL A 401 -7.88 -15.52 -12.18
N HIS A 402 -9.01 -16.18 -11.91
CA HIS A 402 -9.73 -16.95 -12.93
C HIS A 402 -11.10 -16.38 -13.28
N GLU A 403 -11.59 -15.43 -12.49
CA GLU A 403 -12.89 -14.80 -12.72
C GLU A 403 -12.73 -13.36 -13.22
N PRO A 404 -13.50 -12.94 -14.24
CA PRO A 404 -13.41 -11.59 -14.78
C PRO A 404 -13.84 -10.53 -13.76
N GLU A 405 -14.78 -10.82 -12.86
CA GLU A 405 -15.17 -9.91 -11.79
C GLU A 405 -14.03 -9.68 -10.80
N GLU A 406 -13.29 -10.74 -10.45
CA GLU A 406 -12.11 -10.64 -9.59
C GLU A 406 -11.00 -9.83 -10.24
N LEU A 407 -10.74 -10.06 -11.54
CA LEU A 407 -9.81 -9.26 -12.33
C LEU A 407 -10.21 -7.78 -12.26
N TRP A 408 -11.47 -7.46 -12.54
CA TRP A 408 -11.94 -6.07 -12.51
C TRP A 408 -11.85 -5.45 -11.12
N ASP A 409 -12.27 -6.16 -10.07
CA ASP A 409 -12.19 -5.67 -8.69
C ASP A 409 -10.74 -5.36 -8.27
N LEU A 410 -9.79 -6.18 -8.72
CA LEU A 410 -8.37 -5.95 -8.52
C LEU A 410 -7.90 -4.67 -9.26
N LEU A 411 -8.16 -4.57 -10.56
CA LEU A 411 -7.68 -3.47 -11.39
C LEU A 411 -8.31 -2.13 -10.99
N ASP A 412 -9.63 -2.09 -10.79
CA ASP A 412 -10.36 -0.91 -10.32
C ASP A 412 -9.99 -0.56 -8.87
N GLY A 413 -9.79 -1.57 -8.02
CA GLY A 413 -9.34 -1.39 -6.65
C GLY A 413 -7.98 -0.69 -6.55
N VAL A 414 -7.03 -1.03 -7.44
CA VAL A 414 -5.75 -0.34 -7.54
C VAL A 414 -5.93 1.12 -7.95
N ALA A 415 -6.74 1.40 -8.98
CA ALA A 415 -7.01 2.76 -9.44
C ALA A 415 -7.64 3.62 -8.33
N ARG A 416 -8.67 3.09 -7.64
CA ARG A 416 -9.30 3.75 -6.47
C ARG A 416 -8.28 4.05 -5.38
N SER A 417 -7.39 3.10 -5.11
CA SER A 417 -6.36 3.28 -4.10
C SER A 417 -5.42 4.43 -4.46
N VAL A 418 -4.96 4.54 -5.71
CA VAL A 418 -4.08 5.63 -6.17
C VAL A 418 -4.78 6.98 -6.02
N ILE A 419 -6.03 7.08 -6.47
CA ILE A 419 -6.85 8.29 -6.33
C ILE A 419 -6.94 8.73 -4.86
N LEU A 420 -7.24 7.80 -3.96
CA LEU A 420 -7.38 8.10 -2.52
C LEU A 420 -6.06 8.57 -1.89
N ASP A 421 -4.95 8.01 -2.34
CA ASP A 421 -3.61 8.38 -1.88
C ASP A 421 -3.22 9.79 -2.35
N HIS A 422 -3.43 10.11 -3.64
CA HIS A 422 -3.25 11.47 -4.16
C HIS A 422 -4.09 12.49 -3.41
N ARG A 423 -5.38 12.20 -3.22
CA ARG A 423 -6.29 13.05 -2.45
C ARG A 423 -5.79 13.31 -1.02
N THR A 424 -5.26 12.27 -0.37
CA THR A 424 -4.71 12.38 0.99
C THR A 424 -3.44 13.22 1.02
N ARG A 425 -2.51 13.00 0.07
CA ARG A 425 -1.27 13.78 -0.04
C ARG A 425 -1.54 15.26 -0.30
N VAL A 426 -2.45 15.59 -1.23
CA VAL A 426 -2.84 16.98 -1.50
C VAL A 426 -3.50 17.63 -0.30
N LYS A 427 -4.44 16.93 0.36
CA LYS A 427 -5.07 17.45 1.59
C LYS A 427 -4.03 17.76 2.67
N ASN A 428 -3.09 16.85 2.90
CA ASN A 428 -2.04 17.04 3.91
C ASN A 428 -1.14 18.23 3.56
N ALA A 429 -0.74 18.37 2.30
CA ALA A 429 0.08 19.50 1.84
C ALA A 429 -0.64 20.85 2.03
N LEU A 430 -1.93 20.92 1.68
CA LEU A 430 -2.74 22.13 1.88
C LEU A 430 -2.94 22.46 3.37
N SER A 431 -3.17 21.46 4.22
CA SER A 431 -3.27 21.66 5.66
C SER A 431 -1.95 22.13 6.28
N ALA A 432 -0.80 21.62 5.81
CA ALA A 432 0.51 22.06 6.25
C ALA A 432 0.79 23.52 5.84
N ALA A 433 0.45 23.90 4.60
CA ALA A 433 0.59 25.27 4.11
C ALA A 433 -0.29 26.26 4.87
N ALA A 434 -1.53 25.88 5.23
CA ALA A 434 -2.43 26.72 6.02
C ALA A 434 -2.00 26.87 7.50
N ALA A 435 -1.20 25.94 8.03
CA ALA A 435 -0.69 25.96 9.39
C ALA A 435 0.70 26.63 9.50
N ALA A 436 1.37 26.92 8.38
CA ALA A 436 2.64 27.63 8.39
C ALA A 436 2.40 29.10 8.80
N PRO A 437 3.10 29.63 9.81
CA PRO A 437 2.98 31.03 10.17
C PRO A 437 3.44 31.89 8.98
N ALA A 438 2.67 32.93 8.66
CA ALA A 438 3.07 33.93 7.68
C ALA A 438 4.40 34.54 8.15
N VAL A 439 5.51 34.13 7.54
CA VAL A 439 6.80 34.79 7.73
C VAL A 439 6.61 36.22 7.24
N GLY A 440 6.69 37.16 8.18
CA GLY A 440 6.31 38.54 7.98
C GLY A 440 6.97 39.14 6.76
N THR A 441 6.12 39.69 5.89
CA THR A 441 6.47 40.82 5.03
C THR A 441 7.04 41.91 5.93
N THR A 442 8.36 41.99 5.99
CA THR A 442 9.09 43.12 6.54
C THR A 442 8.92 44.26 5.56
N GLU A 443 7.97 45.15 5.84
CA GLU A 443 7.95 46.47 5.23
C GLU A 443 9.27 47.18 5.55
N PRO A 444 9.98 47.74 4.56
CA PRO A 444 11.11 48.61 4.84
C PRO A 444 10.55 49.95 5.32
N ARG A 445 10.72 50.25 6.60
CA ARG A 445 10.56 51.63 7.10
C ARG A 445 11.71 52.46 6.53
N ALA A 446 11.38 53.30 5.55
CA ALA A 446 12.21 54.41 5.13
C ALA A 446 12.25 55.50 6.23
N SER A 447 13.40 56.16 6.30
CA SER A 447 13.80 57.22 7.23
C SER A 447 12.89 58.43 7.30
#